data_AF-A0A7R7GYX4-F1
#
_entry.id   AF-A0A7R7GYX4-F1
#
_cell.length_a   1.000
_cell.length_b   1.000
_cell.length_c   1.000
_cell.angle_alpha   90.00
_cell.angle_beta   90.00
_cell.angle_gamma   90.00
#
_symmetry.space_group_name_H-M   'P 1'
#
loop_
_entity.id
_entity.type
_entity.pdbx_description
1 polymer ?
#
loop_
_entity_poly.entity_id
_entity_poly.type
_entity_poly.pdbx_seq_one_letter_code
_entity_poly.pdbx_strand_id
1 'polypeptide(L)'
;MAVTSKSYLVLATQRSGSTLLVESLRATGSAGEPQEFFQYLPSTGMAPQPRDWFAGVDDESILRLLDPLKPGTPDMSTPVAWREHIRSSGRTPNGVWGGAS
;
A
#
# COMPACT_ATOMS: atom_id res chain seq x y z
N MET A 1 -11.11 27.94 16.60
CA MET A 1 -11.45 27.37 15.28
C MET A 1 -10.93 25.93 15.25
N ALA A 2 -11.75 24.97 14.85
CA ALA A 2 -11.29 23.58 14.67
C ALA A 2 -10.42 23.50 13.41
N VAL A 3 -9.22 22.93 13.54
CA VAL A 3 -8.36 22.64 12.38
C VAL A 3 -8.94 21.40 11.71
N THR A 4 -9.54 21.56 10.53
CA THR A 4 -10.00 20.42 9.74
C THR A 4 -8.79 19.67 9.21
N SER A 5 -8.60 18.41 9.63
CA SER A 5 -7.59 17.54 9.04
C SER A 5 -7.85 17.36 7.55
N LYS A 6 -6.80 17.47 6.73
CA LYS A 6 -6.85 17.23 5.28
C LYS A 6 -6.33 15.84 4.90
N SER A 7 -6.16 14.95 5.87
CA SER A 7 -5.59 13.62 5.63
C SER A 7 -6.14 12.58 6.60
N TYR A 8 -6.23 11.35 6.12
CA TYR A 8 -6.50 10.18 6.96
C TYR A 8 -5.66 8.97 6.51
N LEU A 9 -5.48 8.02 7.43
CA LEU A 9 -4.82 6.75 7.20
C LEU A 9 -5.67 5.64 7.83
N VAL A 10 -6.06 4.65 7.04
CA VAL A 10 -6.74 3.45 7.55
C VAL A 10 -5.68 2.46 7.99
N LEU A 11 -5.65 2.15 9.28
CA LEU A 11 -4.73 1.16 9.87
C LEU A 11 -5.46 -0.18 9.98
N ALA A 12 -4.95 -1.20 9.31
CA ALA A 12 -5.61 -2.50 9.26
C ALA A 12 -4.63 -3.64 8.97
N THR A 13 -5.17 -4.85 8.76
CA THR A 13 -4.41 -6.00 8.27
C THR A 13 -5.03 -6.51 6.95
N GLN A 14 -4.30 -7.37 6.23
CA GLN A 14 -4.78 -7.91 4.96
C GLN A 14 -6.14 -8.61 5.14
N ARG A 15 -7.08 -8.31 4.24
CA ARG A 15 -8.44 -8.89 4.20
C ARG A 15 -9.30 -8.63 5.45
N SER A 16 -9.02 -7.56 6.18
CA SER A 16 -9.79 -7.12 7.38
C SER A 16 -11.07 -6.30 7.07
N GLY A 17 -11.37 -6.03 5.79
CA GLY A 17 -12.47 -5.15 5.36
C GLY A 17 -12.05 -3.70 5.11
N SER A 18 -10.79 -3.33 5.39
CA SER A 18 -10.25 -2.01 5.10
C SER A 18 -10.41 -1.59 3.65
N THR A 19 -10.19 -2.50 2.69
CA THR A 19 -10.37 -2.25 1.25
C THR A 19 -11.80 -1.80 0.92
N LEU A 20 -12.83 -2.42 1.53
CA LEU A 20 -14.23 -2.02 1.32
C LEU A 20 -14.48 -0.59 1.79
N LEU A 21 -13.92 -0.23 2.95
CA LEU A 21 -14.01 1.13 3.48
C LEU A 21 -13.30 2.14 2.58
N VAL A 22 -12.05 1.88 2.16
CA VAL A 22 -11.30 2.86 1.35
C VAL A 22 -11.85 3.01 -0.06
N GLU A 23 -12.40 1.97 -0.68
CA GLU A 23 -13.06 2.09 -1.98
C GLU A 23 -14.37 2.88 -1.88
N SER A 24 -15.12 2.72 -0.78
CA SER A 24 -16.31 3.54 -0.52
C SER A 24 -15.94 5.03 -0.32
N LEU A 25 -14.84 5.31 0.38
CA LEU A 25 -14.31 6.68 0.53
C LEU A 25 -13.85 7.26 -0.81
N ARG A 26 -13.09 6.49 -1.60
CA ARG A 26 -12.64 6.88 -2.95
C ARG A 26 -13.83 7.26 -3.84
N ALA A 27 -14.90 6.45 -3.83
CA ALA A 27 -16.08 6.67 -4.65
C ALA A 27 -16.78 8.02 -4.40
N THR A 28 -16.51 8.69 -3.28
CA THR A 28 -17.00 10.05 -3.02
C THR A 28 -16.37 11.13 -3.91
N GLY A 29 -15.23 10.83 -4.55
CA GLY A 29 -14.41 11.80 -5.29
C GLY A 29 -13.82 12.92 -4.43
N SER A 30 -13.98 12.83 -3.10
CA SER A 30 -13.66 13.90 -2.14
C SER A 30 -12.75 13.44 -1.00
N ALA A 31 -12.50 12.14 -0.86
CA ALA A 31 -11.73 11.56 0.23
C ALA A 31 -10.33 11.09 -0.23
N GLY A 32 -9.70 11.77 -1.19
CA GLY A 32 -8.42 11.33 -1.71
C GLY A 32 -8.50 10.08 -2.57
N GLU A 33 -7.34 9.53 -2.88
CA GLU A 33 -7.15 8.34 -3.71
C GLU A 33 -6.35 7.29 -2.90
N PRO A 34 -6.98 6.60 -1.91
CA PRO A 34 -6.23 5.82 -0.94
C PRO A 34 -5.57 4.62 -1.58
N GLN A 35 -4.29 4.39 -1.31
CA GLN A 35 -3.60 3.17 -1.73
C GLN A 35 -2.82 2.60 -0.56
N GLU A 36 -2.43 1.33 -0.68
CA GLU A 36 -1.44 0.70 0.17
C GLU A 36 -0.03 1.15 -0.27
N PHE A 37 0.26 2.44 -0.09
CA PHE A 37 1.52 3.07 -0.56
C PHE A 37 2.77 2.48 0.10
N PHE A 38 2.63 1.87 1.27
CA PHE A 38 3.73 1.38 2.09
C PHE A 38 3.97 -0.13 1.95
N GLN A 39 3.25 -0.83 1.05
CA GLN A 39 3.39 -2.28 0.89
C GLN A 39 4.65 -2.69 0.12
N TYR A 40 5.29 -1.79 -0.61
CA TYR A 40 6.38 -2.14 -1.53
C TYR A 40 7.70 -2.39 -0.80
N LEU A 41 8.33 -3.53 -1.06
CA LEU A 41 9.64 -3.89 -0.51
C LEU A 41 10.75 -3.11 -1.24
N PRO A 42 11.65 -2.40 -0.53
CA PRO A 42 12.68 -1.58 -1.17
C PRO A 42 13.64 -2.36 -2.09
N SER A 43 13.91 -3.63 -1.77
CA SER A 43 14.83 -4.49 -2.54
C SER A 43 14.27 -4.98 -3.88
N THR A 44 12.94 -4.99 -4.04
CA THR A 44 12.29 -5.53 -5.24
C THR A 44 11.39 -4.52 -5.95
N GLY A 45 11.03 -3.41 -5.27
CA GLY A 45 10.04 -2.46 -5.78
C GLY A 45 8.64 -3.07 -5.93
N MET A 46 8.38 -4.23 -5.32
CA MET A 46 7.15 -5.00 -5.44
C MET A 46 6.53 -5.24 -4.05
N ALA A 47 5.22 -5.47 -4.00
CA ALA A 47 4.57 -6.00 -2.81
C ALA A 47 5.10 -7.41 -2.47
N PRO A 48 5.02 -7.86 -1.20
CA PRO A 48 5.41 -9.20 -0.80
C PRO A 48 4.72 -10.27 -1.65
N GLN A 49 5.54 -11.16 -2.22
CA GLN A 49 5.09 -12.29 -3.02
C GLN A 49 4.69 -13.46 -2.09
N PRO A 50 3.95 -14.47 -2.60
CA PRO A 50 3.51 -15.59 -1.77
C PRO A 50 4.64 -16.24 -0.97
N ARG A 51 5.82 -16.47 -1.59
CA ARG A 51 6.97 -17.08 -0.89
C ARG A 51 7.63 -16.17 0.14
N ASP A 52 7.49 -14.85 0.05
CA ASP A 52 8.02 -13.92 1.06
C ASP A 52 7.26 -14.08 2.39
N TRP A 53 5.95 -14.36 2.33
CA TRP A 53 5.13 -14.62 3.53
C TRP A 53 5.45 -15.94 4.23
N PHE A 54 6.01 -16.90 3.51
CA PHE A 54 6.37 -18.23 4.01
C PHE A 54 7.90 -18.40 4.12
N ALA A 55 8.67 -17.30 4.14
CA ALA A 55 10.11 -17.37 4.37
C ALA A 55 10.41 -18.06 5.71
N GLY A 56 11.27 -19.09 5.68
CA GLY A 56 11.60 -19.92 6.83
C GLY A 56 10.70 -21.16 7.03
N VAL A 57 9.73 -21.40 6.15
CA VAL A 57 8.99 -22.66 6.09
C VAL A 57 9.67 -23.62 5.13
N ASP A 58 10.08 -24.79 5.63
CA ASP A 58 10.76 -25.84 4.83
C ASP A 58 9.80 -26.94 4.33
N ASP A 59 8.50 -26.83 4.62
CA ASP A 59 7.50 -27.80 4.17
C ASP A 59 7.24 -27.69 2.66
N GLU A 60 7.84 -28.61 1.90
CA GLU A 60 7.70 -28.74 0.45
C GLU A 60 6.24 -28.86 -0.02
N SER A 61 5.34 -29.42 0.80
CA SER A 61 3.93 -29.51 0.43
C SER A 61 3.25 -28.14 0.37
N ILE A 62 3.68 -27.20 1.22
CA ILE A 62 3.24 -25.80 1.19
C ILE A 62 3.93 -25.07 0.05
N LEU A 63 5.26 -25.19 -0.08
CA LEU A 63 6.04 -24.43 -1.06
C LEU A 63 5.67 -24.74 -2.52
N ARG A 64 5.16 -25.95 -2.81
CA ARG A 64 4.67 -26.32 -4.15
C ARG A 64 3.37 -25.63 -4.55
N LEU A 65 2.60 -25.12 -3.59
CA LEU A 65 1.36 -24.37 -3.83
C LEU A 65 1.62 -22.88 -4.08
N LEU A 66 2.83 -22.39 -3.78
CA LEU A 66 3.18 -20.98 -3.91
C LEU A 66 3.85 -20.72 -5.25
N ASP A 67 3.36 -19.70 -5.95
CA ASP A 67 4.00 -19.18 -7.16
C ASP A 67 5.52 -18.94 -6.93
N PRO A 68 6.37 -19.18 -7.95
CA PRO A 68 7.79 -18.92 -7.84
C PRO A 68 8.08 -17.42 -7.65
N LEU A 69 9.18 -17.11 -6.95
CA LEU A 69 9.62 -15.72 -6.80
C LEU A 69 9.97 -15.13 -8.16
N LYS A 70 9.40 -13.96 -8.46
CA LYS A 70 9.79 -13.13 -9.59
C LYS A 70 10.83 -12.12 -9.10
N PRO A 71 11.94 -11.93 -9.82
CA PRO A 71 12.89 -10.88 -9.48
C PRO A 71 12.24 -9.51 -9.72
N GLY A 72 12.41 -8.62 -8.74
CA GLY A 72 12.02 -7.22 -8.86
C GLY A 72 13.19 -6.32 -9.24
N THR A 73 12.94 -5.02 -9.26
CA THR A 73 13.98 -3.98 -9.39
C THR A 73 13.97 -3.11 -8.14
N PRO A 74 15.10 -2.95 -7.43
CA PRO A 74 15.16 -2.09 -6.26
C PRO A 74 14.62 -0.69 -6.53
N ASP A 75 13.86 -0.13 -5.58
CA ASP A 75 13.43 1.26 -5.68
C ASP A 75 14.62 2.18 -5.41
N MET A 76 15.03 2.92 -6.44
CA MET A 76 16.16 3.87 -6.39
C MET A 76 15.71 5.31 -6.12
N SER A 77 14.43 5.51 -5.81
CA SER A 77 13.88 6.83 -5.50
C SER A 77 14.51 7.40 -4.23
N THR A 78 14.81 8.70 -4.24
CA THR A 78 15.18 9.37 -2.99
C THR A 78 13.96 9.46 -2.07
N PRO A 79 14.15 9.50 -0.74
CA PRO A 79 13.02 9.64 0.19
C PRO A 79 12.13 10.85 -0.09
N VAL A 80 12.71 11.96 -0.58
CA VAL A 80 11.96 13.16 -0.94
C VAL A 80 11.10 12.92 -2.18
N ALA A 81 11.65 12.31 -3.23
CA ALA A 81 10.92 12.00 -4.45
C ALA A 81 9.77 11.01 -4.19
N TRP A 82 10.05 9.95 -3.42
CA TRP A 82 9.05 8.97 -2.99
C TRP A 82 7.92 9.62 -2.19
N ARG A 83 8.26 10.47 -1.21
CA ARG A 83 7.27 11.21 -0.42
C ARG A 83 6.39 12.10 -1.28
N GLU A 84 6.97 12.86 -2.21
CA GLU A 84 6.18 13.73 -3.09
C GLU A 84 5.26 12.94 -4.02
N HIS A 85 5.71 11.78 -4.51
CA HIS A 85 4.87 10.87 -5.28
C HIS A 85 3.66 10.35 -4.49
N ILE A 86 3.86 9.88 -3.26
CA ILE A 86 2.75 9.42 -2.38
C ILE A 86 1.80 10.58 -2.08
N ARG A 87 2.37 11.74 -1.78
CA ARG A 87 1.61 12.94 -1.46
C ARG A 87 0.75 13.42 -2.63
N SER A 88 1.23 13.35 -3.87
CA SER A 88 0.45 13.75 -5.04
C SER A 88 -0.58 12.68 -5.41
N SER A 89 -0.19 11.42 -5.44
CA SER A 89 -1.01 10.31 -5.92
C SER A 89 -2.20 9.98 -5.03
N GLY A 90 -2.10 10.26 -3.72
CA GLY A 90 -3.20 9.99 -2.77
C GLY A 90 -4.21 11.13 -2.62
N ARG A 91 -4.11 12.22 -3.40
CA ARG A 91 -4.95 13.43 -3.24
C ARG A 91 -6.04 13.56 -4.31
N THR A 92 -7.22 14.00 -3.87
CA THR A 92 -8.29 14.53 -4.73
C THR A 92 -8.16 16.05 -4.92
N PRO A 93 -8.82 16.67 -5.93
CA PRO A 93 -8.68 18.11 -6.21
C PRO A 93 -9.04 19.06 -5.04
N ASN A 94 -9.89 18.61 -4.12
CA ASN A 94 -10.23 19.35 -2.89
C ASN A 94 -9.11 19.35 -1.83
N GLY A 95 -7.98 18.69 -2.11
CA GLY A 95 -6.79 18.67 -1.28
C GLY A 95 -6.79 17.65 -0.14
N VAL A 96 -7.82 16.78 -0.04
CA VAL A 96 -7.85 15.66 0.91
C VAL A 96 -6.94 14.54 0.42
N TRP A 97 -6.10 14.02 1.31
CA TRP A 97 -5.25 12.84 1.07
C TRP A 97 -5.77 11.63 1.85
N GLY A 98 -5.77 10.46 1.22
CA GLY A 98 -6.11 9.19 1.87
C GLY A 98 -5.04 8.13 1.66
N GLY A 99 -4.91 7.20 2.60
CA GLY A 99 -4.05 6.03 2.49
C GLY A 99 -4.54 4.85 3.32
N ALA A 100 -4.00 3.66 3.05
CA ALA A 100 -4.19 2.45 3.84
C ALA A 100 -2.83 1.82 4.20
N SER A 101 -2.73 1.24 5.38
CA SER A 101 -1.54 0.52 5.87
C SER A 101 -1.91 -0.65 6.76
#